data_AF-A0A939UNP6-F1
#
_entry.id   AF-A0A939UNP6-F1
#
_cell.length_a   1.000
_cell.length_b   1.000
_cell.length_c   1.000
_cell.angle_alpha   90.00
_cell.angle_beta   90.00
_cell.angle_gamma   90.00
#
_symmetry.space_group_name_H-M   'P 1'
#
loop_
_entity.id
_entity.type
_entity.pdbx_description
1 polymer ?
#
loop_
_entity_poly.entity_id
_entity_poly.type
_entity_poly.pdbx_seq_one_letter_code
_entity_poly.pdbx_strand_id
1 'polypeptide(L)'
;PSVLIPYPYAAGDHQYHNAIAYKNAGGCQVIRDSELTAELLAEHIKKLRSGNVLDRMREGAAAAAVPNAAENITKIILDVLK
;
A
#
# COMPACT_ATOMS: atom_id res chain seq x y z
N PRO A 1 -8.59 -2.49 -0.12
CA PRO A 1 -8.20 -2.59 1.31
C PRO A 1 -7.27 -3.78 1.53
N SER A 2 -6.18 -3.57 2.27
CA SER A 2 -5.22 -4.63 2.59
C SER A 2 -4.57 -4.41 3.97
N VAL A 3 -4.08 -5.51 4.57
CA VAL A 3 -3.10 -5.48 5.66
C VAL A 3 -1.80 -5.97 5.04
N LEU A 4 -0.80 -5.09 4.94
CA LEU A 4 0.50 -5.40 4.36
C LEU A 4 1.47 -5.78 5.47
N ILE A 5 2.18 -6.89 5.26
CA ILE A 5 3.28 -7.34 6.12
C ILE A 5 4.54 -7.33 5.24
N PRO A 6 5.32 -6.23 5.25
CA PRO A 6 6.47 -6.09 4.36
C PRO A 6 7.56 -7.10 4.71
N TYR A 7 8.14 -7.73 3.68
CA TYR A 7 9.27 -8.66 3.86
C TYR A 7 10.49 -7.90 4.41
N PRO A 8 11.05 -8.31 5.56
CA PRO A 8 12.04 -7.51 6.29
C PRO A 8 13.43 -7.49 5.64
N TYR A 9 13.72 -8.43 4.73
CA TYR A 9 15.01 -8.53 4.05
C TYR A 9 15.00 -7.92 2.65
N ALA A 10 13.96 -7.16 2.29
CA ALA A 10 13.96 -6.38 1.06
C ALA A 10 15.12 -5.36 1.10
N ALA A 11 15.86 -5.26 0.00
CA ALA A 11 16.95 -4.30 -0.12
C ALA A 11 16.47 -2.90 0.30
N GLY A 12 17.20 -2.25 1.21
CA GLY A 12 16.91 -0.89 1.66
C GLY A 12 15.54 -0.68 2.34
N ASP A 13 14.92 -1.72 2.92
CA ASP A 13 13.57 -1.65 3.50
C ASP A 13 12.50 -1.19 2.48
N HIS A 14 12.76 -1.40 1.18
CA HIS A 14 11.92 -0.87 0.09
C HIS A 14 10.47 -1.38 0.17
N GLN A 15 10.24 -2.63 0.62
CA GLN A 15 8.87 -3.12 0.77
C GLN A 15 8.10 -2.37 1.87
N TYR A 16 8.76 -1.99 2.96
CA TYR A 16 8.13 -1.18 4.00
C TYR A 16 7.81 0.21 3.46
N HIS A 17 8.74 0.85 2.77
CA HIS A 17 8.50 2.17 2.16
C HIS A 17 7.35 2.15 1.17
N ASN A 18 7.25 1.12 0.32
CA ASN A 18 6.12 0.92 -0.57
C ASN A 18 4.81 0.80 0.21
N ALA A 19 4.78 -0.01 1.27
CA ALA A 19 3.59 -0.18 2.09
C ALA A 19 3.17 1.12 2.81
N ILE A 20 4.13 1.92 3.28
CA ILE A 20 3.86 3.23 3.90
C ILE A 20 3.26 4.21 2.90
N ALA A 21 3.67 4.21 1.63
CA ALA A 21 3.04 5.06 0.61
C ALA A 21 1.52 4.79 0.50
N TYR A 22 1.12 3.51 0.45
CA TYR A 22 -0.30 3.13 0.43
C TYR A 22 -1.02 3.41 1.75
N LYS A 23 -0.34 3.23 2.90
CA LYS A 23 -0.89 3.54 4.22
C LYS A 23 -1.19 5.04 4.37
N ASN A 24 -0.27 5.89 3.90
CA ASN A 24 -0.42 7.34 3.97
C ASN A 24 -1.56 7.85 3.09
N ALA A 25 -1.83 7.18 1.96
CA ALA A 25 -3.03 7.40 1.17
C ALA A 25 -4.32 6.85 1.83
N GLY A 26 -4.20 6.16 2.96
CA GLY A 26 -5.32 5.52 3.67
C GLY A 26 -5.75 4.18 3.08
N GLY A 27 -5.03 3.63 2.09
CA GLY A 27 -5.44 2.45 1.33
C GLY A 27 -5.18 1.10 2.01
N CYS A 28 -4.24 1.07 2.97
CA CYS A 28 -3.85 -0.14 3.67
C CYS A 28 -3.50 0.11 5.15
N GLN A 29 -3.49 -0.98 5.92
CA GLN A 29 -2.81 -1.05 7.21
C GLN A 29 -1.46 -1.76 7.01
N VAL A 30 -0.50 -1.52 7.91
CA VAL A 30 0.85 -2.10 7.82
C VAL A 30 1.25 -2.65 9.18
N ILE A 31 1.77 -3.87 9.20
CA ILE A 31 2.37 -4.53 10.37
C ILE A 31 3.81 -4.87 9.96
N ARG A 32 4.83 -4.47 10.73
CA ARG A 32 6.19 -4.94 10.42
C ARG A 32 6.27 -6.44 10.72
N ASP A 33 7.02 -7.18 9.91
CA ASP A 33 7.24 -8.62 10.12
C ASP A 33 7.75 -8.93 11.54
N SER A 34 8.66 -8.11 12.05
CA SER A 34 9.19 -8.20 13.42
C SER A 34 8.15 -7.99 14.54
N GLU A 35 7.00 -7.39 14.22
CA GLU A 35 5.90 -7.12 15.15
C GLU A 35 4.73 -8.10 14.95
N LEU A 36 4.81 -8.96 13.92
CA LEU A 36 3.70 -9.83 13.55
C LEU A 36 3.45 -10.88 14.62
N THR A 37 2.25 -10.81 15.22
CA THR A 37 1.69 -11.87 16.05
C THR A 37 0.28 -12.23 15.56
N ALA A 38 -0.20 -13.41 15.94
CA ALA A 38 -1.55 -13.85 15.60
C ALA A 38 -2.60 -12.90 16.20
N GLU A 39 -2.36 -12.42 17.43
CA GLU A 39 -3.24 -11.50 18.15
C GLU A 39 -3.32 -10.15 17.43
N LEU A 40 -2.16 -9.58 17.06
CA LEU A 40 -2.10 -8.31 16.36
C LEU A 40 -2.79 -8.40 14.99
N LEU A 41 -2.52 -9.45 14.22
CA LEU A 41 -3.18 -9.66 12.93
C LEU A 41 -4.70 -9.79 13.10
N ALA A 42 -5.16 -10.54 14.10
CA ALA A 42 -6.58 -10.69 14.39
C ALA A 42 -7.25 -9.35 14.76
N GLU A 43 -6.58 -8.50 15.54
CA GLU A 43 -7.07 -7.14 15.84
C GLU A 43 -7.23 -6.29 14.58
N HIS A 44 -6.23 -6.31 13.69
CA HIS A 44 -6.30 -5.59 12.41
C HIS A 44 -7.48 -6.07 11.56
N ILE A 45 -7.66 -7.38 11.43
CA ILE A 45 -8.80 -7.96 10.69
C ILE A 45 -10.14 -7.57 11.33
N LYS A 46 -10.25 -7.58 12.66
CA LYS A 46 -11.46 -7.13 13.37
C LYS A 46 -11.76 -5.66 13.08
N LYS A 47 -10.74 -4.79 13.10
CA LYS A 47 -10.89 -3.36 12.77
C LYS A 47 -11.40 -3.15 11.34
N LEU A 48 -10.95 -3.96 10.37
CA LEU A 48 -11.47 -3.89 9.00
C LEU A 48 -12.98 -4.16 8.92
N ARG A 49 -13.52 -5.04 9.77
CA ARG A 49 -14.95 -5.35 9.79
C ARG A 49 -15.82 -4.29 10.48
N SER A 50 -15.23 -3.22 10.98
CA SER A 50 -15.94 -2.19 11.74
C SER A 50 -16.32 -0.98 10.88
N GLY A 51 -17.60 -0.56 10.99
CA GLY A 51 -18.10 0.67 10.40
C GLY A 51 -17.82 0.79 8.90
N ASN A 52 -17.19 1.90 8.50
CA ASN A 52 -16.86 2.25 7.12
C ASN A 52 -15.36 2.12 6.80
N VAL A 53 -14.60 1.37 7.61
CA VAL A 53 -13.14 1.26 7.45
C VAL A 53 -12.77 0.72 6.07
N LEU A 54 -13.46 -0.31 5.58
CA LEU A 54 -13.20 -0.89 4.26
C LEU A 54 -13.47 0.09 3.11
N ASP A 55 -14.51 0.92 3.23
CA ASP A 55 -14.86 1.88 2.18
C ASP A 55 -13.84 3.02 2.13
N ARG A 56 -13.46 3.59 3.29
CA ARG A 56 -12.38 4.58 3.38
C ARG A 56 -11.06 4.05 2.82
N MET A 57 -10.73 2.79 3.11
CA MET A 57 -9.53 2.16 2.56
C MET A 57 -9.64 1.85 1.06
N ARG A 58 -10.84 1.64 0.53
CA ARG A 58 -11.05 1.51 -0.92
C ARG A 58 -10.80 2.85 -1.60
N GLU A 59 -11.33 3.93 -1.06
CA GLU A 59 -11.10 5.30 -1.55
C GLU A 59 -9.62 5.67 -1.50
N GLY A 60 -8.95 5.41 -0.37
CA GLY A 60 -7.53 5.69 -0.21
C GLY A 60 -6.64 4.88 -1.17
N ALA A 61 -6.96 3.60 -1.39
CA ALA A 61 -6.25 2.78 -2.36
C ALA A 61 -6.47 3.26 -3.80
N ALA A 62 -7.69 3.71 -4.14
CA ALA A 62 -7.99 4.29 -5.45
C ALA A 62 -7.26 5.63 -5.67
N ALA A 63 -7.16 6.47 -4.63
CA ALA A 63 -6.43 7.74 -4.70
C ALA A 63 -4.92 7.55 -4.92
N ALA A 64 -4.34 6.44 -4.48
CA ALA A 64 -2.95 6.08 -4.71
C ALA A 64 -2.68 5.45 -6.10
N ALA A 65 -3.73 5.15 -6.87
CA ALA A 65 -3.57 4.47 -8.16
C ALA A 65 -3.03 5.42 -9.23
N VAL A 66 -2.18 4.88 -10.12
CA VAL A 66 -1.71 5.55 -11.34
C VAL A 66 -2.11 4.68 -12.54
N PRO A 67 -3.36 4.78 -13.03
CA PRO A 67 -3.89 3.86 -14.04
C PRO A 67 -3.12 3.87 -15.37
N ASN A 68 -2.59 5.04 -15.76
CA ASN A 68 -1.92 5.25 -17.05
C ASN A 68 -0.38 5.27 -16.91
N ALA A 69 0.17 4.48 -15.98
CA ALA A 69 1.60 4.54 -15.66
C ALA A 69 2.48 4.22 -16.88
N ALA A 70 2.10 3.21 -17.68
CA ALA A 70 2.84 2.80 -18.86
C ALA A 70 2.82 3.89 -19.96
N GLU A 71 1.66 4.51 -20.21
CA GLU A 71 1.49 5.61 -21.16
C GLU A 71 2.30 6.83 -20.73
N ASN A 72 2.26 7.17 -19.43
CA ASN A 72 3.02 8.29 -18.88
C ASN A 72 4.52 8.09 -19.10
N ILE A 73 5.05 6.89 -18.84
CA ILE A 73 6.45 6.55 -19.07
C ILE A 73 6.78 6.63 -20.57
N THR A 74 5.94 6.05 -21.43
CA THR A 74 6.14 6.04 -22.89
C THR A 74 6.20 7.45 -23.45
N LYS A 75 5.32 8.35 -22.98
CA LYS A 75 5.32 9.76 -23.38
C LYS A 75 6.65 10.44 -23.05
N ILE A 76 7.15 10.26 -21.82
CA ILE A 76 8.42 10.85 -21.39
C ILE A 76 9.58 10.35 -22.26
N ILE A 77 9.63 9.04 -22.54
CA ILE A 77 10.66 8.45 -23.40
C ILE A 77 10.64 9.08 -24.80
N LEU A 78 9.46 9.18 -25.43
CA LEU A 78 9.32 9.75 -26.76
C LEU A 78 9.64 11.25 -26.81
N ASP A 79 9.38 11.99 -25.74
CA ASP A 79 9.69 13.42 -25.67
C ASP A 79 11.21 13.68 -25.53
N VAL A 80 11.97 12.79 -24.88
CA VAL A 80 13.44 12.88 -24.76
C VAL A 80 14.16 12.52 -26.06
N LEU A 81 13.53 11.73 -26.94
CA LEU A 81 14.12 11.28 -28.21
C LEU A 81 13.92 12.26 -29.38
N LYS A 82 13.14 13.33 -29.18
CA LYS A 82 12.96 14.42 -30.16
C LYS A 82 14.11 15.42 -30.09
#